data_AF-A0A0E0MFL7-F1
#
_entry.id   AF-A0A0E0MFL7-F1
#
_cell.length_a   1.000
_cell.length_b   1.000
_cell.length_c   1.000
_cell.angle_alpha   90.00
_cell.angle_beta   90.00
_cell.angle_gamma   90.00
#
_symmetry.space_group_name_H-M   'P 1'
#
loop_
_entity.id
_entity.type
_entity.pdbx_description
1 polymer ?
#
loop_
_entity_poly.entity_id
_entity_poly.type
_entity_poly.pdbx_seq_one_letter_code
_entity_poly.pdbx_strand_id
1 'polypeptide(L)'
;MVTGREEEGRHHRVEEATEKEMVIAVDTNDKEGKATMLDDEKAILEQQIVTETARLEELRRINRKLEIKLIVCDLMSGRRNNLDDLSVDILEDVQMAIVKHRLEIRKRIKELRSMDSSKPT
;
A
#
# COMPACT_ATOMS: atom_id res chain seq x y z
N MET A 1 82.84 1.35 -15.30
CA MET A 1 81.62 1.47 -16.12
C MET A 1 80.76 0.25 -15.85
N VAL A 2 79.84 0.31 -14.88
CA VAL A 2 78.75 -0.67 -14.71
C VAL A 2 77.55 0.10 -14.17
N THR A 3 76.76 0.67 -15.08
CA THR A 3 75.46 1.28 -14.79
C THR A 3 74.57 0.86 -15.93
N GLY A 4 73.64 -0.07 -15.68
CA GLY A 4 72.75 -0.53 -16.75
C GLY A 4 71.92 -1.78 -16.48
N ARG A 5 71.92 -2.36 -15.26
CA ARG A 5 71.04 -3.51 -14.94
C ARG A 5 70.06 -3.31 -13.78
N GLU A 6 70.13 -2.18 -13.08
CA GLU A 6 69.21 -1.88 -11.97
C GLU A 6 68.03 -0.97 -12.35
N GLU A 7 68.08 -0.33 -13.52
CA GLU A 7 67.03 0.59 -13.98
C GLU A 7 65.86 -0.11 -14.69
N GLU A 8 66.11 -1.20 -15.43
CA GLU A 8 65.06 -1.94 -16.15
C GLU A 8 64.06 -2.64 -15.20
N GLY A 9 64.56 -3.21 -14.09
CA GLY A 9 63.71 -3.88 -13.10
C GLY A 9 62.84 -2.93 -12.27
N ARG A 10 63.22 -1.65 -12.19
CA ARG A 10 62.41 -0.61 -11.52
C ARG A 10 61.30 -0.09 -12.43
N HIS A 11 61.60 0.13 -13.71
CA HIS A 11 60.59 0.57 -14.67
C HIS A 11 59.49 -0.47 -14.86
N HIS A 12 59.85 -1.75 -14.98
CA HIS A 12 58.88 -2.82 -15.19
C HIS A 12 57.95 -3.05 -13.98
N ARG A 13 58.45 -2.85 -12.75
CA ARG A 13 57.61 -2.92 -11.53
C ARG A 13 56.64 -1.75 -11.37
N VAL A 14 57.03 -0.55 -11.80
CA VAL A 14 56.16 0.63 -11.73
C VAL A 14 55.02 0.50 -12.74
N GLU A 15 55.32 0.00 -13.94
CA GLU A 15 54.33 -0.24 -14.99
C GLU A 15 53.30 -1.32 -14.59
N GLU A 16 53.77 -2.45 -14.03
CA GLU A 16 52.89 -3.51 -13.52
C GLU A 16 52.05 -3.07 -12.32
N ALA A 17 52.58 -2.19 -11.46
CA ALA A 17 51.82 -1.61 -10.35
C ALA A 17 50.72 -0.67 -10.86
N THR A 18 51.02 0.19 -11.85
CA THR A 18 50.03 1.10 -12.44
C THR A 18 48.94 0.36 -13.21
N GLU A 19 49.27 -0.74 -13.90
CA GLU A 19 48.30 -1.54 -14.64
C GLU A 19 47.37 -2.30 -13.68
N LYS A 20 47.89 -2.85 -12.58
CA LYS A 20 47.06 -3.46 -11.52
C LYS A 20 46.17 -2.45 -10.82
N GLU A 21 46.66 -1.24 -10.56
CA GLU A 21 45.86 -0.16 -9.95
C GLU A 21 44.73 0.30 -10.89
N MET A 22 45.02 0.42 -12.19
CA MET A 22 44.03 0.78 -13.21
C MET A 22 42.96 -0.30 -13.40
N VAL A 23 43.35 -1.59 -13.36
CA VAL A 23 42.39 -2.72 -13.41
C VAL A 23 41.47 -2.72 -12.19
N ILE A 24 41.97 -2.38 -11.00
CA ILE A 24 41.13 -2.29 -9.78
C ILE A 24 40.14 -1.12 -9.88
N ALA A 25 40.56 0.04 -10.40
CA ALA A 25 39.70 1.23 -10.52
C ALA A 25 38.57 1.08 -11.55
N VAL A 26 38.77 0.33 -12.63
CA VAL A 26 37.72 0.05 -13.63
C VAL A 26 36.66 -0.90 -13.04
N ASP A 27 37.09 -1.86 -12.23
CA ASP A 27 36.23 -2.91 -11.68
C ASP A 27 35.39 -2.43 -10.47
N THR A 28 35.79 -1.34 -9.79
CA THR A 28 35.01 -0.71 -8.70
C THR A 28 33.90 0.21 -9.21
N ASN A 29 34.15 0.97 -10.27
CA ASN A 29 33.17 1.92 -10.83
C ASN A 29 31.94 1.20 -11.42
N ASP A 30 32.15 0.05 -12.08
CA ASP A 30 31.05 -0.78 -12.60
C ASP A 30 30.22 -1.46 -11.50
N LYS A 31 30.84 -1.74 -10.35
CA LYS A 31 30.15 -2.31 -9.17
C LYS A 31 29.36 -1.23 -8.43
N GLU A 32 29.90 -0.03 -8.29
CA GLU A 32 29.19 1.10 -7.66
C GLU A 32 28.00 1.57 -8.52
N GLY A 33 28.16 1.70 -9.84
CA GLY A 33 27.06 2.07 -10.75
C GLY A 33 25.94 1.02 -10.82
N LYS A 34 26.27 -0.27 -10.72
CA LYS A 34 25.25 -1.33 -10.61
C LYS A 34 24.57 -1.36 -9.26
N ALA A 35 25.31 -1.11 -8.17
CA ALA A 35 24.75 -1.07 -6.83
C ALA A 35 23.73 0.08 -6.68
N THR A 36 24.05 1.28 -7.17
CA THR A 36 23.14 2.43 -7.12
C THR A 36 21.89 2.22 -7.97
N MET A 37 22.00 1.63 -9.17
CA MET A 37 20.83 1.29 -9.98
C MET A 37 19.92 0.25 -9.31
N LEU A 38 20.49 -0.77 -8.66
CA LEU A 38 19.71 -1.77 -7.92
C LEU A 38 19.02 -1.18 -6.68
N ASP A 39 19.68 -0.25 -6.00
CA ASP A 39 19.09 0.47 -4.86
C ASP A 39 17.94 1.39 -5.29
N ASP A 40 18.08 2.09 -6.42
CA ASP A 40 17.02 2.92 -7.01
C ASP A 40 15.82 2.07 -7.47
N GLU A 41 16.06 0.94 -8.15
CA GLU A 41 15.01 -0.01 -8.54
C GLU A 41 14.27 -0.58 -7.34
N LYS A 42 15.02 -0.94 -6.28
CA LYS A 42 14.45 -1.40 -5.01
C LYS A 42 13.57 -0.33 -4.38
N ALA A 43 14.03 0.92 -4.31
CA ALA A 43 13.26 2.02 -3.74
C ALA A 43 11.96 2.27 -4.52
N ILE A 44 12.00 2.20 -5.85
CA ILE A 44 10.81 2.33 -6.71
C ILE A 44 9.82 1.20 -6.42
N LEU A 45 10.29 -0.04 -6.34
CA LEU A 45 9.43 -1.20 -6.05
C LEU A 45 8.82 -1.12 -4.65
N GLU A 46 9.59 -0.70 -3.64
CA GLU A 46 9.08 -0.48 -2.28
C GLU A 46 7.99 0.59 -2.26
N GLN A 47 8.19 1.70 -2.97
CA GLN A 47 7.19 2.77 -3.09
C GLN A 47 5.91 2.28 -3.80
N GLN A 48 6.04 1.45 -4.84
CA GLN A 48 4.90 0.85 -5.52
C GLN A 48 4.13 -0.10 -4.60
N ILE A 49 4.83 -0.95 -3.84
CA ILE A 49 4.21 -1.85 -2.86
C ILE A 49 3.41 -1.07 -1.83
N VAL A 50 3.98 0.00 -1.26
CA VAL A 50 3.26 0.85 -0.29
C VAL A 50 2.01 1.46 -0.92
N THR A 51 2.13 1.97 -2.15
CA THR A 51 1.02 2.62 -2.87
C THR A 51 -0.12 1.65 -3.16
N GLU A 52 0.19 0.47 -3.69
CA GLU A 52 -0.81 -0.54 -4.02
C GLU A 52 -1.39 -1.21 -2.76
N THR A 53 -0.61 -1.33 -1.68
CA THR A 53 -1.13 -1.79 -0.38
C THR A 53 -2.17 -0.82 0.16
N ALA A 54 -1.88 0.49 0.15
CA ALA A 54 -2.85 1.52 0.57
C ALA A 54 -4.12 1.48 -0.29
N ARG A 55 -3.97 1.31 -1.61
CA ARG A 55 -5.11 1.18 -2.53
C ARG A 55 -5.95 -0.07 -2.24
N LEU A 56 -5.32 -1.20 -1.96
CA LEU A 56 -5.99 -2.44 -1.62
C LEU A 56 -6.79 -2.30 -0.32
N GLU A 57 -6.23 -1.65 0.70
CA GLU A 57 -6.93 -1.38 1.96
C GLU A 57 -8.17 -0.49 1.76
N GLU A 58 -8.05 0.55 0.94
CA GLU A 58 -9.19 1.42 0.62
C GLU A 58 -10.30 0.65 -0.12
N LEU A 59 -9.92 -0.17 -1.11
CA LEU A 59 -10.88 -1.03 -1.80
C LEU A 59 -11.56 -2.01 -0.85
N ARG A 60 -10.82 -2.60 0.10
CA ARG A 60 -11.38 -3.48 1.14
C ARG A 60 -12.41 -2.73 2.00
N ARG A 61 -12.12 -1.49 2.42
CA ARG A 61 -13.07 -0.66 3.18
C ARG A 61 -14.35 -0.35 2.38
N ILE A 62 -14.20 -0.02 1.10
CA ILE A 62 -15.34 0.25 0.21
C ILE A 62 -16.19 -1.01 0.04
N ASN A 63 -15.56 -2.14 -0.23
CA ASN A 63 -16.27 -3.42 -0.41
C ASN A 63 -17.03 -3.80 0.85
N ARG A 64 -16.38 -3.67 2.02
CA ARG A 64 -17.01 -3.91 3.32
C ARG A 64 -18.24 -3.04 3.53
N LYS A 65 -18.16 -1.75 3.20
CA LYS A 65 -19.28 -0.82 3.31
C LYS A 65 -20.45 -1.19 2.39
N LEU A 66 -20.17 -1.68 1.19
CA LEU A 66 -21.19 -2.13 0.24
C LEU A 66 -21.86 -3.43 0.69
N GLU A 67 -21.06 -4.39 1.18
CA GLU A 67 -21.55 -5.65 1.73
C GLU A 67 -22.55 -5.42 2.88
N ILE A 68 -22.20 -4.57 3.85
CA ILE A 68 -23.10 -4.18 4.95
C ILE A 68 -24.40 -3.58 4.41
N LYS A 69 -24.32 -2.67 3.42
CA LYS A 69 -25.51 -2.05 2.82
C LYS A 69 -26.43 -3.08 2.16
N LEU A 70 -25.86 -4.02 1.41
CA LEU A 70 -26.62 -5.07 0.73
C LEU A 70 -27.34 -5.96 1.75
N ILE A 71 -26.63 -6.41 2.78
CA ILE A 71 -27.21 -7.23 3.87
C ILE A 71 -28.37 -6.49 4.54
N VAL A 72 -28.19 -5.22 4.90
CA VAL A 72 -29.24 -4.42 5.53
C VAL A 72 -30.43 -4.25 4.60
N CYS A 73 -30.22 -4.01 3.30
CA CYS A 73 -31.31 -3.94 2.32
C CYS A 73 -32.08 -5.25 2.20
N ASP A 74 -31.39 -6.39 2.19
CA ASP A 74 -32.02 -7.72 2.13
C ASP A 74 -32.84 -8.03 3.38
N LEU A 75 -32.34 -7.64 4.56
CA LEU A 75 -33.09 -7.74 5.82
C LEU A 75 -34.35 -6.86 5.78
N MET A 76 -34.22 -5.60 5.38
CA MET A 76 -35.34 -4.65 5.35
C MET A 76 -36.39 -5.01 4.31
N SER A 77 -36.00 -5.66 3.21
CA SER A 77 -36.92 -6.16 2.18
C SER A 77 -37.49 -7.55 2.47
N GLY A 78 -37.03 -8.21 3.55
CA GLY A 78 -37.46 -9.56 3.93
C GLY A 78 -36.90 -10.68 3.04
N ARG A 79 -35.91 -10.39 2.19
CA ARG A 79 -35.18 -11.43 1.41
C ARG A 79 -34.27 -12.27 2.30
N ARG A 80 -33.88 -11.72 3.44
CA ARG A 80 -33.05 -12.37 4.46
C ARG A 80 -33.71 -12.22 5.83
N ASN A 81 -33.72 -13.30 6.62
CA ASN A 81 -34.43 -13.35 7.90
C ASN A 81 -33.52 -13.45 9.13
N ASN A 82 -32.25 -13.83 8.96
CA ASN A 82 -31.27 -13.97 10.05
C ASN A 82 -29.86 -13.57 9.59
N LEU A 83 -28.92 -13.59 10.53
CA LEU A 83 -27.52 -13.20 10.33
C LEU A 83 -26.54 -14.31 10.72
N ASP A 84 -27.03 -15.54 10.88
CA ASP A 84 -26.27 -16.65 11.49
C ASP A 84 -25.10 -17.13 10.61
N ASP A 85 -25.18 -16.85 9.31
CA ASP A 85 -24.17 -17.14 8.30
C ASP A 85 -23.10 -16.05 8.16
N LEU A 86 -23.22 -14.93 8.89
CA LEU A 86 -22.20 -13.88 8.86
C LEU A 86 -21.02 -14.23 9.77
N SER A 87 -19.82 -13.86 9.32
CA SER A 87 -18.65 -13.82 10.19
C SER A 87 -18.82 -12.76 11.28
N VAL A 88 -18.19 -12.99 12.43
CA VAL A 88 -18.31 -12.14 13.62
C VAL A 88 -17.98 -10.68 13.32
N ASP A 89 -16.95 -10.45 12.52
CA ASP A 89 -16.53 -9.09 12.13
C ASP A 89 -17.60 -8.37 11.29
N ILE A 90 -18.25 -9.04 10.32
CA ILE A 90 -19.31 -8.42 9.51
C ILE A 90 -20.56 -8.21 10.36
N LEU A 91 -20.86 -9.17 11.23
CA LEU A 91 -22.03 -9.16 12.08
C LEU A 91 -22.10 -7.91 12.96
N GLU A 92 -20.99 -7.55 13.62
CA GLU A 92 -20.91 -6.35 14.47
C GLU A 92 -21.20 -5.07 13.66
N ASP A 93 -20.58 -4.94 12.48
CA ASP A 93 -20.78 -3.79 11.60
C ASP A 93 -22.24 -3.67 11.11
N VAL A 94 -22.84 -4.81 10.74
CA VAL A 94 -24.24 -4.89 10.29
C VAL A 94 -25.19 -4.52 11.42
N GLN A 95 -24.97 -5.04 12.64
CA GLN A 95 -25.79 -4.72 13.79
C GLN A 95 -25.76 -3.21 14.10
N MET A 96 -24.56 -2.61 14.06
CA MET A 96 -24.39 -1.16 14.24
C MET A 96 -25.12 -0.36 13.16
N ALA A 97 -25.02 -0.78 11.89
CA ALA A 97 -25.72 -0.14 10.77
C ALA A 97 -27.25 -0.22 10.93
N ILE A 98 -27.79 -1.35 11.37
CA ILE A 98 -29.23 -1.54 11.65
C ILE A 98 -29.69 -0.57 12.76
N VAL A 99 -28.94 -0.47 13.86
CA VAL A 99 -29.27 0.45 14.96
C VAL A 99 -29.31 1.90 14.46
N LYS A 100 -28.33 2.31 13.67
CA LYS A 100 -28.27 3.64 13.08
C LYS A 100 -29.47 3.93 12.18
N HIS A 101 -29.79 3.02 11.26
CA HIS A 101 -30.96 3.18 10.39
C HIS A 101 -32.28 3.23 11.17
N ARG A 102 -32.44 2.43 12.22
CA ARG A 102 -33.62 2.51 13.10
C ARG A 102 -33.75 3.88 13.75
N LEU A 103 -32.64 4.48 14.18
CA LEU A 103 -32.63 5.83 14.75
C LEU A 103 -33.02 6.89 13.71
N GLU A 104 -32.47 6.81 12.51
CA GLU A 104 -32.78 7.70 11.38
C GLU A 104 -34.27 7.62 11.00
N ILE A 105 -34.83 6.41 10.90
CA ILE A 105 -36.27 6.20 10.63
C ILE A 105 -37.12 6.84 11.72
N ARG A 106 -36.80 6.62 13.01
CA ARG A 106 -37.55 7.25 14.11
C ARG A 106 -37.49 8.77 14.06
N LYS A 107 -36.32 9.34 13.75
CA LYS A 107 -36.16 10.79 13.59
C LYS A 107 -37.05 11.30 12.46
N ARG A 108 -37.04 10.63 11.31
CA ARG A 108 -37.86 11.02 10.16
C ARG A 108 -39.36 10.94 10.45
N ILE A 109 -39.81 9.90 11.16
CA ILE A 109 -41.22 9.77 11.58
C ILE A 109 -41.63 10.97 12.46
N LYS A 110 -40.77 11.40 13.39
CA LYS A 110 -41.05 12.58 14.24
C LYS A 110 -41.14 13.86 13.41
N GLU A 111 -40.21 14.07 12.48
CA GLU A 111 -40.23 15.24 11.58
C GLU A 111 -41.52 15.31 10.76
N LEU A 112 -41.91 14.19 10.14
CA LEU A 112 -43.13 14.12 9.32
C LEU A 112 -44.38 14.43 10.15
N ARG A 113 -44.49 13.87 11.35
CA ARG A 113 -45.60 14.17 12.27
C ARG A 113 -45.66 15.65 12.64
N SER A 114 -44.52 16.30 12.85
CA SER A 114 -44.44 17.73 13.16
C SER A 114 -44.86 18.61 11.97
N MET A 115 -44.58 18.18 10.74
CA MET A 115 -44.99 18.89 9.52
C MET A 115 -46.50 18.77 9.26
N ASP A 116 -47.10 17.61 9.53
CA ASP A 116 -48.56 17.43 9.37
C ASP A 116 -49.36 18.26 10.38
N SER A 117 -48.81 18.51 11.58
CA SER A 117 -49.45 19.37 12.60
C SER A 117 -49.37 20.88 12.30
N SER A 118 -48.58 21.32 11.31
CA SER A 118 -48.44 22.74 10.94
C SER A 118 -49.20 23.12 9.67
N LYS A 119 -49.97 22.21 9.06
CA LYS A 119 -50.83 22.55 7.93
C LYS A 119 -52.08 23.28 8.45
N PRO A 120 -52.43 24.48 7.93
CA PRO A 120 -53.66 25.14 8.32
C PRO A 120 -54.85 24.29 7.83
N THR A 121 -55.75 23.95 8.77
CA THR A 121 -57.04 23.28 8.52
C THR A 121 -57.94 24.09 7.60
#